data_AF-A0A7X6SRN6-F1
#
_entry.id   AF-A0A7X6SRN6-F1
#
_cell.length_a   1.000
_cell.length_b   1.000
_cell.length_c   1.000
_cell.angle_alpha   90.00
_cell.angle_beta   90.00
_cell.angle_gamma   90.00
#
_symmetry.space_group_name_H-M   'P 1'
#
loop_
_entity.id
_entity.type
_entity.pdbx_description
1 polymer ?
#
loop_
_entity_poly.entity_id
_entity_poly.type
_entity_poly.pdbx_seq_one_letter_code
_entity_poly.pdbx_strand_id
1 'polypeptide(L)'
;NTNISGSKLNIENSQYSLEAEKKQLYKTIQQSRADAVAALKKYSASMKAVTSMEESFRYTEQKFNVGMVTPVDYNAAKTQLLTAQSEMAQSKYEFIFKTKVLDFYKGIPLNLNHLSNSSSLSK
;
A
#
# COMPACT_ATOMS: atom_id res chain seq x y z
N ASN A 1 39.74 33.84 -23.96
CA ASN A 1 38.74 33.09 -24.75
C ASN A 1 38.39 31.75 -24.10
N THR A 2 39.37 30.99 -23.60
CA THR A 2 39.20 29.66 -22.98
C THR A 2 38.28 29.61 -21.74
N ASN A 3 38.32 30.64 -20.88
CA ASN A 3 37.45 30.69 -19.69
C ASN A 3 35.96 30.87 -20.03
N ILE A 4 35.62 31.65 -21.06
CA ILE A 4 34.22 31.87 -21.48
C ILE A 4 33.64 30.60 -22.09
N SER A 5 34.43 29.91 -22.93
CA SER A 5 34.03 28.61 -23.49
C SER A 5 33.84 27.55 -22.40
N GLY A 6 34.72 27.49 -21.41
CA GLY A 6 34.58 26.58 -20.25
C GLY A 6 33.37 26.89 -19.37
N SER A 7 33.05 28.17 -19.12
CA SER A 7 31.83 28.55 -18.42
C SER A 7 30.57 28.19 -19.20
N LYS A 8 30.58 28.34 -20.53
CA LYS A 8 29.43 27.97 -21.38
C LYS A 8 29.18 26.46 -21.37
N LEU A 9 30.25 25.66 -21.40
CA LEU A 9 30.19 24.20 -21.32
C LEU A 9 29.67 23.72 -19.94
N ASN A 10 30.07 24.39 -18.85
CA ASN A 10 29.54 24.11 -17.52
C ASN A 10 28.03 24.41 -17.39
N ILE A 11 27.55 25.48 -18.01
CA ILE A 11 26.11 25.80 -18.05
C ILE A 11 25.35 24.71 -18.81
N GLU A 12 25.87 24.29 -19.96
CA GLU A 12 25.27 23.24 -20.77
C GLU A 12 25.23 21.89 -20.03
N ASN A 13 26.32 21.51 -19.35
CA ASN A 13 26.34 20.34 -18.47
C ASN A 13 25.32 20.44 -17.34
N SER A 14 25.19 21.60 -16.71
CA SER A 14 24.19 21.82 -15.64
C SER A 14 22.76 21.69 -16.16
N GLN A 15 22.50 22.16 -17.39
CA GLN A 15 21.21 21.99 -18.05
C GLN A 15 20.91 20.51 -18.35
N TYR A 16 21.90 19.75 -18.84
CA TYR A 16 21.72 18.31 -19.06
C TYR A 16 21.47 17.54 -17.75
N SER A 17 22.19 17.87 -16.68
CA SER A 17 21.96 17.30 -15.35
C SER A 17 20.55 17.60 -14.85
N LEU A 18 20.08 18.84 -15.00
CA LEU A 18 18.72 19.23 -14.62
C LEU A 18 17.66 18.45 -15.41
N GLU A 19 17.83 18.28 -16.72
CA GLU A 19 16.91 17.49 -17.55
C GLU A 19 16.92 16.00 -17.19
N ALA A 20 18.09 15.45 -16.83
CA ALA A 20 18.21 14.08 -16.34
C ALA A 20 17.46 13.90 -15.00
N GLU A 21 17.64 14.82 -14.05
CA GLU A 21 16.94 14.79 -12.76
C GLU A 21 15.43 14.93 -12.91
N LYS A 22 14.94 15.83 -13.78
CA LYS A 22 13.51 15.96 -14.09
C LYS A 22 12.91 14.65 -14.63
N LYS A 23 13.61 14.01 -15.58
CA LYS A 23 13.17 12.72 -16.15
C LYS A 23 13.18 11.62 -15.09
N GLN A 24 14.19 11.61 -14.22
CA GLN A 24 14.27 10.65 -13.12
C GLN A 24 13.13 10.85 -12.12
N LEU A 25 12.81 12.09 -11.75
CA LEU A 25 11.69 12.42 -10.88
C LEU A 25 10.36 11.95 -11.51
N TYR A 26 10.14 12.25 -12.79
CA TYR A 26 8.94 11.82 -13.51
C TYR A 26 8.79 10.30 -13.48
N LYS A 27 9.87 9.56 -13.76
CA LYS A 27 9.89 8.09 -13.68
C LYS A 27 9.54 7.59 -12.28
N THR A 28 10.13 8.19 -11.24
CA THR A 28 9.87 7.83 -9.84
C THR A 28 8.40 8.07 -9.45
N ILE A 29 7.79 9.18 -9.90
CA ILE A 29 6.36 9.47 -9.67
C ILE A 29 5.49 8.42 -10.35
N GLN A 30 5.78 8.06 -11.60
CA GLN A 30 5.02 7.03 -12.32
C GLN A 30 5.11 5.67 -11.63
N GLN A 31 6.32 5.28 -11.19
CA GLN A 31 6.51 4.04 -10.43
C GLN A 31 5.74 4.07 -9.11
N SER A 32 5.85 5.15 -8.34
CA SER A 32 5.13 5.30 -7.06
C SER A 32 3.62 5.25 -7.24
N ARG A 33 3.10 5.79 -8.35
CA ARG A 33 1.68 5.69 -8.71
C ARG A 33 1.28 4.24 -9.01
N ALA A 34 2.07 3.53 -9.80
CA ALA A 34 1.82 2.12 -10.10
C ALA A 34 1.82 1.27 -8.82
N ASP A 35 2.78 1.50 -7.92
CA ASP A 35 2.88 0.84 -6.62
C ASP A 35 1.64 1.10 -5.74
N ALA A 36 1.19 2.36 -5.64
CA ALA A 36 0.01 2.72 -4.85
C ALA A 36 -1.27 2.06 -5.39
N VAL A 37 -1.44 2.03 -6.72
CA VAL A 37 -2.56 1.34 -7.37
C VAL A 37 -2.51 -0.17 -7.13
N ALA A 38 -1.33 -0.78 -7.21
CA ALA A 38 -1.15 -2.20 -6.92
C ALA A 38 -1.49 -2.52 -5.45
N ALA A 39 -1.04 -1.68 -4.51
CA ALA A 39 -1.34 -1.85 -3.09
C ALA A 39 -2.85 -1.70 -2.79
N LEU A 40 -3.55 -0.77 -3.45
CA LEU A 40 -5.01 -0.65 -3.34
C LEU A 40 -5.73 -1.92 -3.81
N LYS A 41 -5.30 -2.48 -4.95
CA LYS A 41 -5.86 -3.74 -5.46
C LYS A 41 -5.61 -4.90 -4.51
N LYS A 42 -4.41 -4.99 -3.93
CA LYS A 42 -4.05 -6.00 -2.92
C LYS A 42 -4.94 -5.89 -1.68
N TYR A 43 -5.13 -4.67 -1.17
CA TYR A 43 -6.04 -4.44 -0.04
C TYR A 43 -7.51 -4.78 -0.36
N SER A 44 -7.96 -4.45 -1.58
CA SER A 44 -9.31 -4.81 -2.02
C SER A 44 -9.51 -6.33 -2.14
N ALA A 45 -8.48 -7.05 -2.58
CA ALA A 45 -8.50 -8.50 -2.68
C ALA A 45 -8.46 -9.17 -1.30
N SER A 46 -7.63 -8.68 -0.37
CA SER A 46 -7.56 -9.21 0.99
C SER A 46 -8.86 -8.99 1.77
N MET A 47 -9.53 -7.85 1.59
CA MET A 47 -10.89 -7.65 2.15
C MET A 47 -11.87 -8.73 1.68
N LYS A 48 -11.89 -9.04 0.37
CA LYS A 48 -12.74 -10.10 -0.17
C LYS A 48 -12.35 -11.48 0.38
N ALA A 49 -11.06 -11.74 0.55
CA ALA A 49 -10.57 -12.99 1.13
C ALA A 49 -11.04 -13.16 2.59
N VAL A 50 -11.00 -12.08 3.39
CA VAL A 50 -11.55 -12.08 4.76
C VAL A 50 -13.02 -12.43 4.75
N THR A 51 -13.85 -11.76 3.94
CA THR A 51 -15.29 -12.06 3.86
C THR A 51 -15.57 -13.51 3.48
N SER A 52 -14.82 -14.06 2.53
CA SER A 52 -14.94 -15.48 2.16
C SER A 52 -14.53 -16.42 3.31
N MET A 53 -13.49 -16.08 4.07
CA MET A 53 -13.04 -16.89 5.20
C MET A 53 -13.97 -16.79 6.40
N GLU A 54 -14.61 -15.64 6.62
CA GLU A 54 -15.65 -15.48 7.65
C GLU A 54 -16.82 -16.42 7.37
N GLU A 55 -17.27 -16.49 6.12
CA GLU A 55 -18.34 -17.41 5.69
C GLU A 55 -17.93 -18.89 5.85
N SER A 56 -16.72 -19.24 5.42
CA SER A 56 -16.18 -20.60 5.56
C SER A 56 -16.06 -21.03 7.03
N PHE A 57 -15.56 -20.12 7.87
CA PHE A 57 -15.46 -20.34 9.31
C PHE A 57 -16.85 -20.50 9.94
N ARG A 58 -17.83 -19.66 9.59
CA ARG A 58 -19.21 -19.78 10.07
C ARG A 58 -19.80 -21.16 9.79
N TYR A 59 -19.61 -21.68 8.58
CA TYR A 59 -20.09 -23.02 8.23
C TYR A 59 -19.39 -24.13 9.03
N THR A 60 -18.07 -23.98 9.26
CA THR A 60 -17.30 -24.91 10.08
C THR A 60 -17.74 -24.87 11.54
N GLU A 61 -18.02 -23.69 12.08
CA GLU A 61 -18.57 -23.49 13.43
C GLU A 61 -19.94 -24.14 13.58
N GLN A 62 -20.84 -23.96 12.61
CA GLN A 62 -22.15 -24.63 12.61
C GLN A 62 -22.01 -26.15 12.63
N LYS A 63 -21.12 -26.71 11.80
CA LYS A 63 -20.83 -28.15 11.80
C LYS A 63 -20.23 -28.63 13.11
N PHE A 64 -19.37 -27.83 13.72
CA PHE A 64 -18.73 -28.18 14.99
C PHE A 64 -19.77 -28.26 16.11
N ASN A 65 -20.70 -27.30 16.15
CA ASN A 65 -21.77 -27.25 17.14
C ASN A 65 -22.73 -28.45 17.06
N VAL A 66 -22.85 -29.09 15.89
CA VAL A 66 -23.63 -30.32 15.70
C VAL A 66 -22.75 -31.60 15.71
N GLY A 67 -21.48 -31.49 16.08
CA GLY A 67 -20.55 -32.63 16.19
C GLY A 67 -20.10 -33.24 14.86
N MET A 68 -20.29 -32.55 13.73
CA MET A 68 -19.92 -33.03 12.39
C MET A 68 -18.45 -32.78 12.01
N VAL A 69 -17.73 -31.94 12.76
CA VAL A 69 -16.28 -31.71 12.58
C VAL A 69 -15.58 -31.75 13.93
N THR A 70 -14.27 -32.00 13.91
CA THR A 70 -13.48 -32.13 15.12
C THR A 70 -13.04 -30.76 15.68
N PRO A 71 -12.61 -30.67 16.95
CA PRO A 71 -11.98 -29.46 17.48
C PRO A 71 -10.73 -29.03 16.71
N VAL A 72 -10.02 -29.97 16.07
CA VAL A 72 -8.85 -29.67 15.24
C VAL A 72 -9.27 -28.92 13.98
N ASP A 73 -10.33 -29.39 13.30
CA ASP A 73 -10.88 -28.74 12.10
C ASP A 73 -11.39 -27.33 12.40
N TYR A 74 -12.08 -27.15 13.53
CA TYR A 74 -12.55 -25.86 13.98
C TYR A 74 -11.39 -24.87 14.22
N ASN A 75 -10.34 -25.30 14.92
CA ASN A 75 -9.17 -24.47 15.17
C ASN A 75 -8.38 -24.16 13.88
N ALA A 76 -8.32 -25.10 12.95
CA ALA A 76 -7.71 -24.87 11.64
C ALA A 76 -8.46 -23.78 10.85
N ALA A 77 -9.79 -23.88 10.76
CA ALA A 77 -10.61 -22.86 10.10
C ALA A 77 -10.51 -21.48 10.80
N LYS A 78 -10.49 -21.46 12.13
CA LYS A 78 -10.28 -20.23 12.92
C LYS A 78 -8.92 -19.61 12.62
N THR A 79 -7.88 -20.41 12.51
CA THR A 79 -6.52 -19.97 12.19
C THR A 79 -6.47 -19.36 10.79
N GLN A 80 -7.09 -20.00 9.80
CA GLN A 80 -7.17 -19.48 8.43
C GLN A 80 -7.87 -18.10 8.37
N LEU A 81 -8.97 -17.93 9.12
CA LEU A 81 -9.63 -16.63 9.23
C LEU A 81 -8.71 -15.56 9.84
N LEU A 82 -8.02 -15.88 10.94
CA LEU A 82 -7.09 -14.96 11.59
C LEU A 82 -5.91 -14.57 10.68
N THR A 83 -5.40 -15.51 9.89
CA THR A 83 -4.37 -15.25 8.88
C THR A 83 -4.88 -14.28 7.82
N ALA A 84 -6.07 -14.52 7.25
CA ALA A 84 -6.66 -13.63 6.25
C ALA A 84 -6.89 -12.20 6.80
N GLN A 85 -7.36 -12.08 8.05
CA GLN A 85 -7.53 -10.78 8.71
C GLN A 85 -6.20 -10.07 8.92
N SER A 86 -5.14 -10.81 9.27
CA SER A 86 -3.79 -10.28 9.43
C SER A 86 -3.22 -9.78 8.10
N GLU A 87 -3.40 -10.52 7.01
CA GLU A 87 -3.00 -10.11 5.65
C GLU A 87 -3.77 -8.87 5.18
N MET A 88 -5.06 -8.77 5.50
CA MET A 88 -5.85 -7.57 5.23
C MET A 88 -5.31 -6.35 5.99
N ALA A 89 -4.96 -6.51 7.27
CA ALA A 89 -4.37 -5.42 8.05
C ALA A 89 -3.02 -4.97 7.46
N GLN A 90 -2.13 -5.91 7.11
CA GLN A 90 -0.84 -5.59 6.50
C GLN A 90 -1.01 -4.85 5.17
N SER A 91 -1.88 -5.36 4.28
CA SER A 91 -2.14 -4.73 2.97
C SER A 91 -2.78 -3.35 3.09
N LYS A 92 -3.59 -3.09 4.13
CA LYS A 92 -4.11 -1.75 4.43
C LYS A 92 -2.98 -0.77 4.73
N TYR A 93 -2.04 -1.13 5.60
CA TYR A 93 -0.91 -0.26 5.94
C TYR A 93 0.06 -0.08 4.77
N GLU A 94 0.28 -1.12 3.97
CA GLU A 94 1.07 -1.03 2.74
C GLU A 94 0.45 -0.01 1.76
N PHE A 95 -0.87 -0.07 1.54
CA PHE A 95 -1.58 0.89 0.69
C PHE A 95 -1.45 2.33 1.21
N ILE A 96 -1.65 2.55 2.51
CA ILE A 96 -1.49 3.87 3.13
C ILE A 96 -0.07 4.38 2.91
N PHE A 97 0.93 3.56 3.19
CA PHE A 97 2.34 3.91 3.04
C PHE A 97 2.68 4.29 1.60
N LYS A 98 2.33 3.44 0.62
CA LYS A 98 2.61 3.70 -0.81
C LYS A 98 1.92 4.96 -1.32
N THR A 99 0.71 5.25 -0.82
CA THR A 99 0.01 6.50 -1.14
C THR A 99 0.76 7.71 -0.59
N LYS A 100 1.30 7.64 0.64
CA LYS A 100 2.10 8.73 1.22
C LYS A 100 3.43 8.94 0.51
N VAL A 101 4.06 7.88 0.03
CA VAL A 101 5.26 7.98 -0.82
C VAL A 101 4.95 8.70 -2.13
N LEU A 102 3.81 8.39 -2.77
CA LEU A 102 3.37 9.12 -3.97
C LEU A 102 3.10 10.60 -3.68
N ASP A 103 2.45 10.93 -2.56
CA ASP A 103 2.21 12.32 -2.15
C ASP A 103 3.52 13.09 -1.96
N PHE A 104 4.53 12.46 -1.34
CA PHE A 104 5.87 13.04 -1.16
C PHE A 104 6.53 13.39 -2.50
N TYR A 105 6.55 12.46 -3.47
CA TYR A 105 7.14 12.72 -4.78
C TYR A 105 6.38 13.77 -5.62
N LYS A 106 5.11 14.04 -5.27
CA LYS A 106 4.33 15.14 -5.87
C LYS A 106 4.61 16.51 -5.22
N GLY A 107 5.51 16.59 -4.24
CA GLY A 107 5.84 17.83 -3.53
C GLY A 107 4.84 18.22 -2.45
N ILE A 108 3.97 17.29 -2.02
CA ILE A 108 3.09 17.51 -0.87
C ILE A 108 3.87 17.15 0.41
N PRO A 109 4.03 18.07 1.38
CA PRO A 109 4.80 17.80 2.59
C PRO A 109 4.22 16.63 3.38
N LEU A 110 5.11 15.72 3.82
CA LEU A 110 4.79 14.54 4.62
C LEU A 110 4.18 14.96 5.97
N ASN A 111 2.85 14.92 6.06
CA ASN A 111 2.12 15.10 7.32
C ASN A 111 1.57 13.75 7.77
N LEU A 112 2.15 13.18 8.83
CA LEU A 112 1.68 11.94 9.47
C LEU A 112 0.44 12.15 10.36
N ASN A 113 -0.03 13.39 10.54
CA ASN A 113 -1.06 13.74 11.53
C ASN A 113 -2.52 13.45 11.11
N HIS A 114 -2.78 12.85 9.94
CA HIS A 114 -4.16 12.61 9.50
C HIS A 114 -4.78 11.28 10.00
N LEU A 115 -4.09 10.51 10.86
CA LEU A 115 -4.61 9.27 11.44
C LEU A 115 -5.56 9.47 12.65
N SER A 116 -5.78 10.69 13.15
CA SER A 116 -6.58 10.91 14.37
C SER A 116 -8.05 11.29 14.14
N ASN A 117 -8.54 11.42 12.90
CA ASN A 117 -9.86 12.05 12.66
C ASN A 117 -10.88 11.18 11.88
N SER A 118 -10.71 9.86 11.84
CA SER A 118 -11.73 8.94 11.30
C SER A 118 -12.67 8.33 12.36
N SER A 119 -12.47 8.66 13.65
CA SER A 119 -13.32 8.21 14.77
C SER A 119 -14.48 9.16 15.11
N SER A 120 -14.69 10.24 14.36
CA SER A 120 -15.73 11.26 14.65
C SER A 120 -16.97 11.21 13.73
N LEU A 121 -17.10 10.20 12.84
CA LEU A 121 -18.24 10.05 11.93
C LEU A 121 -19.20 8.91 12.29
N SER A 122 -19.32 8.57 13.57
CA SER A 122 -20.49 7.85 14.08
C SER A 122 -20.99 8.50 15.38
N LYS A 123 -21.69 9.62 15.20
CA LYS A 123 -22.78 10.01 16.11
C LYS A 123 -24.08 9.83 15.36
#